data_AF-M6HF58-F1
#
_entry.id   AF-M6HF58-F1
#
_cell.length_a   1.000
_cell.length_b   1.000
_cell.length_c   1.000
_cell.angle_alpha   90.00
_cell.angle_beta   90.00
_cell.angle_gamma   90.00
#
_symmetry.space_group_name_H-M   'P 1'
#
loop_
_entity.id
_entity.type
_entity.pdbx_description
1 polymer ?
#
loop_
_entity_poly.entity_id
_entity_poly.type
_entity_poly.pdbx_seq_one_letter_code
_entity_poly.pdbx_strand_id
1 'polypeptide(L)'
;MKSIFQIFIYSILLMLILSTKDSFPDEMSGGHENAKMFIEEKRYIEAEKLAISLLTNNPSDVTAEYILTSAWVGLGREEAKKGNLDKAIELLQKARQKWPFDQDLKKEIELLGNISSKKIFHPTLLKIVDPTAHKPSSF
;
A
#
# COMPACT_ATOMS: atom_id res chain seq x y z
N MET A 1 15.48 13.45 39.95
CA MET A 1 14.32 14.01 39.21
C MET A 1 14.16 13.47 37.77
N LYS A 2 14.75 12.31 37.41
CA LYS A 2 14.59 11.73 36.06
C LYS A 2 13.35 10.83 35.92
N SER A 3 12.85 10.28 37.04
CA SER A 3 11.81 9.26 37.04
C SER A 3 10.43 9.76 36.60
N ILE A 4 10.02 10.97 37.00
CA ILE A 4 8.68 11.48 36.69
C ILE A 4 8.56 11.88 35.22
N PHE A 5 9.56 12.59 34.69
CA PHE A 5 9.59 12.99 33.28
C PHE A 5 9.60 11.78 32.33
N GLN A 6 10.29 10.71 32.73
CA GLN A 6 10.36 9.48 31.94
C GLN A 6 9.02 8.71 31.93
N ILE A 7 8.26 8.73 33.02
CA ILE A 7 6.89 8.18 33.08
C ILE A 7 5.96 8.95 32.13
N PHE A 8 6.06 10.29 32.08
CA PHE A 8 5.29 11.11 31.15
C PHE A 8 5.60 10.76 29.68
N ILE A 9 6.87 10.56 29.34
CA ILE A 9 7.27 10.15 27.98
C ILE A 9 6.69 8.77 27.63
N TYR A 10 6.78 7.78 28.52
CA TYR A 10 6.21 6.47 28.26
C TYR A 10 4.68 6.51 28.15
N SER A 11 4.00 7.35 28.92
CA SER A 11 2.56 7.53 28.83
C SER A 11 2.13 8.16 27.50
N ILE A 12 2.87 9.14 27.00
CA ILE A 12 2.62 9.77 25.69
C ILE A 12 2.89 8.76 24.56
N LEU A 13 3.99 8.01 24.66
CA LEU A 13 4.33 6.96 23.70
C LEU A 13 3.28 5.85 23.68
N LEU A 14 2.77 5.44 24.85
CA LEU A 14 1.68 4.47 24.97
C LEU A 14 0.37 4.98 24.36
N MET A 15 0.01 6.24 24.59
CA MET A 15 -1.17 6.86 23.97
C MET A 15 -1.03 6.98 22.44
N LEU A 16 0.18 7.21 21.92
CA LEU A 16 0.46 7.19 20.48
C LEU A 16 0.31 5.78 19.90
N ILE A 17 0.81 4.75 20.59
CA ILE A 17 0.65 3.33 20.17
C ILE A 17 -0.82 2.89 20.22
N LEU A 18 -1.60 3.36 21.19
CA LEU A 18 -3.03 3.06 21.28
C LEU A 18 -3.84 3.78 20.20
N SER A 19 -3.40 4.98 19.79
CA SER A 19 -4.07 5.77 18.74
C SER A 19 -3.90 5.19 17.34
N THR A 20 -2.92 4.30 17.12
CA THR A 20 -2.76 3.55 15.84
C THR A 20 -3.53 2.25 15.80
N LYS A 21 -4.25 1.87 16.88
CA LYS A 21 -5.12 0.71 16.88
C LYS A 21 -6.46 1.13 16.27
N ASP A 22 -6.46 1.16 14.95
CA ASP A 22 -7.59 1.22 14.04
C ASP A 22 -8.96 1.42 14.72
N SER A 23 -9.46 2.65 14.68
CA SER A 23 -10.89 2.91 14.78
C SER A 23 -11.59 2.29 13.57
N PHE A 24 -11.74 0.97 13.57
CA PHE A 24 -12.70 0.30 12.71
C PHE A 24 -14.08 0.56 13.31
N PRO A 25 -14.99 1.25 12.60
CA PRO A 25 -16.38 1.29 13.05
C PRO A 25 -16.90 -0.15 13.08
N ASP A 26 -17.31 -0.54 14.29
CA ASP A 26 -18.01 -1.78 14.57
C ASP A 26 -19.26 -1.83 13.69
N GLU A 27 -19.47 -2.97 13.02
CA GLU A 27 -20.67 -3.32 12.26
C GLU A 27 -20.90 -2.59 10.91
N MET A 28 -20.06 -2.92 9.92
CA MET A 28 -20.44 -2.76 8.52
C MET A 28 -21.46 -3.87 8.13
N SER A 29 -22.73 -3.70 8.51
CA SER A 29 -23.83 -4.59 8.09
C SER A 29 -24.21 -4.28 6.64
N GLY A 30 -23.59 -5.00 5.69
CA GLY A 30 -23.86 -4.86 4.25
C GLY A 30 -23.66 -6.18 3.51
N GLY A 31 -24.43 -6.39 2.45
CA GLY A 31 -24.28 -7.55 1.57
C GLY A 31 -23.26 -7.31 0.45
N HIS A 32 -23.21 -8.22 -0.52
CA HIS A 32 -22.36 -8.09 -1.70
C HIS A 32 -22.62 -6.81 -2.50
N GLU A 33 -23.88 -6.37 -2.60
CA GLU A 33 -24.25 -5.15 -3.35
C GLU A 33 -23.62 -3.90 -2.76
N ASN A 34 -23.62 -3.75 -1.43
CA ASN A 34 -22.96 -2.63 -0.76
C ASN A 34 -21.45 -2.63 -1.03
N ALA A 35 -20.83 -3.81 -1.01
CA ALA A 35 -19.40 -3.92 -1.24
C ALA A 35 -19.03 -3.68 -2.71
N LYS A 36 -19.88 -4.09 -3.68
CA LYS A 36 -19.74 -3.72 -5.09
C LYS A 36 -19.87 -2.21 -5.30
N MET A 37 -20.85 -1.58 -4.65
CA MET A 37 -21.03 -0.13 -4.69
C MET A 37 -19.78 0.60 -4.17
N PHE A 38 -19.13 0.10 -3.11
CA PHE A 38 -17.85 0.66 -2.67
C PHE A 38 -16.73 0.54 -3.72
N ILE A 39 -16.67 -0.56 -4.49
CA ILE A 39 -15.71 -0.68 -5.61
C ILE A 39 -16.00 0.38 -6.69
N GLU A 40 -17.27 0.57 -7.05
CA GLU A 40 -17.69 1.57 -8.05
C GLU A 40 -17.39 3.01 -7.61
N GLU A 41 -17.62 3.30 -6.33
CA GLU A 41 -17.30 4.59 -5.69
C GLU A 41 -15.80 4.77 -5.41
N LYS A 42 -14.96 3.77 -5.76
CA LYS A 42 -13.51 3.73 -5.47
C LYS A 42 -13.16 3.78 -3.98
N ARG A 43 -14.10 3.38 -3.14
CA ARG A 43 -13.97 3.26 -1.68
C ARG A 43 -13.41 1.89 -1.31
N TYR A 44 -12.18 1.63 -1.77
CA TYR A 44 -11.62 0.29 -1.74
C TYR A 44 -11.33 -0.22 -0.32
N ILE A 45 -11.07 0.67 0.64
CA ILE A 45 -10.87 0.28 2.06
C ILE A 45 -12.18 -0.26 2.64
N GLU A 46 -13.31 0.40 2.37
CA GLU A 46 -14.63 -0.05 2.79
C GLU A 46 -15.03 -1.36 2.10
N ALA A 47 -14.72 -1.49 0.81
CA ALA A 47 -14.93 -2.73 0.07
C ALA A 47 -14.13 -3.90 0.67
N GLU A 48 -12.84 -3.70 0.99
CA GLU A 48 -12.00 -4.71 1.63
C GLU A 48 -12.57 -5.13 2.99
N LYS A 49 -12.91 -4.17 3.85
CA LYS A 49 -13.48 -4.45 5.19
C LYS A 49 -14.75 -5.26 5.11
N LEU A 50 -15.68 -4.86 4.24
CA LEU A 50 -16.96 -5.54 4.10
C LEU A 50 -16.77 -6.95 3.51
N ALA A 51 -15.89 -7.11 2.52
CA ALA A 51 -15.58 -8.42 1.96
C ALA A 51 -14.94 -9.38 2.99
N ILE A 52 -14.04 -8.89 3.85
CA ILE A 52 -13.47 -9.68 4.96
C ILE A 52 -14.56 -10.11 5.95
N SER A 53 -15.50 -9.22 6.28
CA SER A 53 -16.65 -9.54 7.14
C SER A 53 -17.51 -10.66 6.52
N LEU A 54 -17.82 -10.56 5.22
CA LEU A 54 -18.58 -11.58 4.49
C LEU A 54 -17.85 -12.93 4.47
N LEU A 55 -16.54 -12.93 4.22
CA LEU A 55 -15.71 -14.15 4.21
C LEU A 55 -15.52 -14.76 5.61
N THR A 56 -15.62 -13.96 6.67
CA THR A 56 -15.58 -14.47 8.05
C THR A 56 -16.81 -15.35 8.33
N ASN A 57 -17.97 -14.96 7.80
CA ASN A 57 -19.21 -15.72 7.95
C ASN A 57 -19.32 -16.88 6.95
N ASN A 58 -18.80 -16.71 5.73
CA ASN A 58 -18.76 -17.72 4.69
C ASN A 58 -17.41 -17.71 3.95
N PRO A 59 -16.41 -18.49 4.40
CA PRO A 59 -15.07 -18.50 3.81
C PRO A 59 -14.99 -18.98 2.35
N SER A 60 -16.04 -19.62 1.84
CA SER A 60 -16.13 -20.11 0.45
C SER A 60 -16.99 -19.19 -0.43
N ASP A 61 -17.33 -17.99 0.04
CA ASP A 61 -18.08 -17.01 -0.73
C ASP A 61 -17.24 -16.43 -1.87
N VAL A 62 -17.44 -16.99 -3.06
CA VAL A 62 -16.74 -16.59 -4.29
C VAL A 62 -16.99 -15.11 -4.63
N THR A 63 -18.17 -14.57 -4.31
CA THR A 63 -18.49 -13.18 -4.61
C THR A 63 -17.73 -12.24 -3.66
N ALA A 64 -17.68 -12.58 -2.37
CA ALA A 64 -16.89 -11.82 -1.40
C ALA A 64 -15.39 -11.92 -1.69
N GLU A 65 -14.89 -13.08 -2.12
CA GLU A 65 -13.49 -13.25 -2.54
C GLU A 65 -13.17 -12.41 -3.78
N TYR A 66 -14.07 -12.35 -4.76
CA TYR A 66 -13.92 -11.49 -5.93
C TYR A 66 -13.85 -10.00 -5.53
N ILE A 67 -14.74 -9.56 -4.62
CA ILE A 67 -14.77 -8.18 -4.15
C ILE A 67 -13.49 -7.82 -3.38
N LEU A 68 -13.03 -8.71 -2.49
CA LEU A 68 -11.77 -8.52 -1.76
C LEU A 68 -10.58 -8.38 -2.71
N THR A 69 -10.51 -9.26 -3.71
CA THR A 69 -9.44 -9.24 -4.72
C THR A 69 -9.50 -7.96 -5.56
N SER A 70 -10.70 -7.52 -5.93
CA SER A 70 -10.93 -6.25 -6.64
C SER A 70 -10.52 -5.03 -5.80
N ALA A 71 -10.83 -5.05 -4.50
CA ALA A 71 -10.44 -4.00 -3.57
C ALA A 71 -8.91 -3.88 -3.48
N TRP A 72 -8.18 -5.00 -3.39
CA TRP A 72 -6.71 -4.98 -3.40
C TRP A 72 -6.13 -4.38 -4.68
N VAL A 73 -6.71 -4.67 -5.85
CA VAL A 73 -6.29 -4.03 -7.10
C VAL A 73 -6.50 -2.52 -7.07
N GLY A 74 -7.68 -2.08 -6.59
CA GLY A 74 -7.99 -0.67 -6.40
C GLY A 74 -7.01 0.04 -5.47
N LEU A 75 -6.79 -0.52 -4.28
CA LEU A 75 -5.84 0.01 -3.29
C LEU A 75 -4.41 0.04 -3.84
N GLY A 76 -3.97 -1.01 -4.52
CA GLY A 76 -2.64 -1.07 -5.13
C GLY A 76 -2.43 0.06 -6.13
N ARG A 77 -3.44 0.34 -6.97
CA ARG A 77 -3.41 1.45 -7.93
C ARG A 77 -3.42 2.83 -7.26
N GLU A 78 -4.11 2.98 -6.14
CA GLU A 78 -4.06 4.23 -5.36
C GLU A 78 -2.69 4.46 -4.73
N GLU A 79 -2.09 3.41 -4.16
CA GLU A 79 -0.73 3.49 -3.60
C GLU A 79 0.30 3.79 -4.69
N ALA A 80 0.15 3.21 -5.89
CA ALA A 80 1.01 3.52 -7.03
C ALA A 80 0.92 5.01 -7.41
N LYS A 81 -0.30 5.58 -7.46
CA LYS A 81 -0.51 7.02 -7.72
C LYS A 81 0.10 7.91 -6.64
N LYS A 82 0.13 7.45 -5.38
CA LYS A 82 0.79 8.14 -4.26
C LYS A 82 2.32 8.00 -4.31
N GLY A 83 2.86 7.18 -5.22
CA GLY A 83 4.29 6.89 -5.33
C GLY A 83 4.79 5.83 -4.33
N ASN A 84 3.88 5.18 -3.60
CA ASN A 84 4.15 4.11 -2.67
C ASN A 84 4.26 2.77 -3.42
N LEU A 85 5.27 2.66 -4.27
CA LEU A 85 5.41 1.55 -5.23
C LEU A 85 5.51 0.19 -4.55
N ASP A 86 6.20 0.09 -3.41
CA ASP A 86 6.38 -1.19 -2.71
C ASP A 86 5.04 -1.72 -2.18
N LYS A 87 4.26 -0.85 -1.52
CA LYS A 87 2.92 -1.18 -1.02
C LYS A 87 1.94 -1.47 -2.17
N ALA A 88 2.06 -0.75 -3.28
CA ALA A 88 1.28 -1.01 -4.48
C ALA A 88 1.55 -2.43 -5.01
N ILE A 89 2.83 -2.80 -5.15
CA ILE A 89 3.24 -4.12 -5.63
C ILE A 89 2.75 -5.21 -4.67
N GLU A 90 2.87 -5.02 -3.35
CA GLU A 90 2.38 -5.97 -2.35
C GLU A 90 0.88 -6.27 -2.52
N LEU A 91 0.05 -5.21 -2.60
CA LEU A 91 -1.39 -5.35 -2.78
C LEU A 91 -1.76 -6.02 -4.11
N LEU A 92 -1.10 -5.65 -5.20
CA LEU A 92 -1.34 -6.26 -6.52
C LEU A 92 -0.87 -7.72 -6.56
N GLN A 93 0.20 -8.08 -5.84
CA GLN A 93 0.63 -9.47 -5.70
C GLN A 93 -0.39 -10.31 -4.92
N LYS A 94 -0.98 -9.77 -3.85
CA LYS A 94 -2.11 -10.43 -3.15
C LYS A 94 -3.25 -10.72 -4.11
N ALA A 95 -3.61 -9.74 -4.96
CA ALA A 95 -4.64 -9.94 -5.97
C ALA A 95 -4.25 -11.01 -7.00
N ARG A 96 -3.00 -11.02 -7.47
CA ARG A 96 -2.50 -12.00 -8.45
C ARG A 96 -2.51 -13.43 -7.93
N GLN A 97 -2.36 -13.65 -6.63
CA GLN A 97 -2.50 -14.99 -6.05
C GLN A 97 -3.90 -15.58 -6.29
N LYS A 98 -4.93 -14.73 -6.36
CA LYS A 98 -6.32 -15.12 -6.63
C LYS A 98 -6.65 -15.15 -8.12
N TRP A 99 -6.02 -14.27 -8.90
CA TRP A 99 -6.18 -14.20 -10.36
C TRP A 99 -4.86 -14.49 -11.09
N PRO A 100 -4.35 -15.74 -11.06
CA PRO A 100 -3.03 -16.08 -11.59
C PRO A 100 -2.91 -15.93 -13.11
N PHE A 101 -4.04 -15.91 -13.83
CA PHE A 101 -4.07 -15.83 -15.29
C PHE A 101 -4.30 -14.40 -15.82
N ASP A 102 -4.52 -13.42 -14.94
CA ASP A 102 -4.69 -12.02 -15.34
C ASP A 102 -3.35 -11.44 -15.85
N GLN A 103 -3.23 -11.36 -17.18
CA GLN A 103 -2.02 -10.88 -17.83
C GLN A 103 -1.81 -9.38 -17.64
N ASP A 104 -2.88 -8.62 -17.47
CA ASP A 104 -2.78 -7.17 -17.34
C ASP A 104 -2.30 -6.82 -15.93
N LEU A 105 -2.82 -7.50 -14.91
CA LEU A 105 -2.31 -7.41 -13.54
C LEU A 105 -0.83 -7.82 -13.45
N LYS A 106 -0.42 -8.87 -14.17
CA LYS A 106 0.99 -9.29 -14.24
C LYS A 106 1.87 -8.18 -14.83
N LYS A 107 1.51 -7.63 -15.98
CA LYS A 107 2.26 -6.54 -16.64
C LYS A 107 2.33 -5.29 -15.76
N GLU A 108 1.23 -4.96 -15.08
CA GLU A 108 1.16 -3.82 -14.16
C GLU A 108 2.17 -3.97 -13.01
N ILE A 109 2.23 -5.14 -12.38
CA ILE A 109 3.21 -5.44 -11.32
C ILE A 109 4.65 -5.34 -11.85
N GLU A 110 4.94 -5.91 -13.02
CA GLU A 110 6.27 -5.85 -13.64
C GLU A 110 6.69 -4.40 -13.95
N LEU A 111 5.77 -3.59 -14.49
CA LEU A 111 6.01 -2.18 -14.75
C LEU A 111 6.35 -1.42 -13.47
N LEU A 112 5.56 -1.57 -12.41
CA LEU A 112 5.80 -0.91 -11.14
C LEU A 112 7.13 -1.36 -10.51
N GLY A 113 7.48 -2.64 -10.62
CA GLY A 113 8.76 -3.18 -10.16
C GLY A 113 9.97 -2.57 -10.89
N ASN A 114 9.87 -2.38 -12.20
CA ASN A 114 10.91 -1.71 -13.01
C ASN A 114 11.08 -0.24 -12.60
N ILE A 115 9.97 0.47 -12.34
CA ILE A 115 10.00 1.86 -11.89
C ILE A 115 10.64 1.96 -10.50
N SER A 116 10.24 1.09 -9.56
CA SER A 116 10.80 1.07 -8.20
C SER A 116 12.31 0.83 -8.25
N SER A 117 12.75 -0.16 -9.03
CA SER A 117 14.17 -0.46 -9.23
C SER A 117 14.94 0.73 -9.80
N LYS A 118 14.43 1.37 -10.87
CA LYS A 118 15.08 2.54 -11.51
C LYS A 118 15.18 3.74 -10.57
N LYS A 119 14.19 3.96 -9.71
CA LYS A 119 14.20 5.04 -8.70
C LYS A 119 15.36 4.89 -7.72
N ILE A 120 15.75 3.66 -7.38
CA ILE A 120 16.87 3.35 -6.48
C ILE A 120 18.24 3.63 -7.15
N PHE A 121 18.34 3.52 -8.48
CA PHE A 121 19.59 3.82 -9.20
C PHE A 121 19.83 5.32 -9.46
N HIS A 122 18.79 6.15 -9.33
CA HIS A 122 18.87 7.60 -9.60
C HIS A 122 19.19 8.57 -8.43
N PRO A 123 19.28 8.21 -7.14
CA PRO A 123 19.48 9.22 -6.07
C PRO A 123 20.89 9.81 -6.00
N THR A 124 21.91 9.21 -6.61
CA THR A 124 23.33 9.51 -6.23
C THR A 124 24.20 10.10 -7.35
N LEU A 125 23.79 10.10 -8.62
CA LEU A 125 24.71 10.46 -9.72
C LEU A 125 24.65 11.92 -10.22
N LEU A 126 23.84 12.79 -9.62
CA LEU A 126 23.71 14.20 -10.08
C LEU A 126 24.53 15.22 -9.26
N LYS A 127 25.50 14.79 -8.45
CA LYS A 127 26.33 15.73 -7.66
C LYS A 127 27.83 15.75 -7.93
N ILE A 128 28.33 15.07 -8.96
CA ILE A 128 29.78 15.07 -9.24
C ILE A 128 30.06 15.17 -10.74
N VAL A 129 29.82 16.33 -11.35
CA VAL A 129 30.69 16.85 -12.42
C VAL A 129 30.64 18.38 -12.30
N ASP A 130 31.56 18.95 -11.52
CA ASP A 130 31.93 20.35 -11.64
C ASP A 130 33.00 20.44 -12.75
N PRO A 131 32.74 21.06 -13.91
CA PRO A 131 33.64 21.01 -15.08
C PRO A 131 34.84 21.99 -15.00
N THR A 132 35.20 22.49 -13.81
CA THR A 132 36.19 23.58 -13.68
C THR A 132 37.62 23.14 -13.31
N ALA A 133 37.95 21.85 -13.30
CA ALA A 133 39.31 21.40 -13.00
C ALA A 133 40.28 21.70 -14.17
N HIS A 134 41.12 22.71 -13.95
CA HIS A 134 42.25 23.16 -14.76
C HIS A 134 43.13 22.03 -15.34
N LYS A 135 43.44 22.17 -16.63
CA LYS A 135 44.48 21.44 -17.35
C LYS A 135 45.88 21.88 -16.86
N PRO A 136 46.76 20.99 -16.39
CA PRO A 136 48.17 21.34 -16.26
C PRO A 136 48.85 21.26 -17.64
N SER A 137 49.56 22.35 -17.97
CA SER A 137 50.39 22.55 -19.14
C SER A 137 51.57 21.58 -19.20
N SER A 138 51.81 21.03 -20.39
CA SER A 138 52.99 20.26 -20.76
C SER A 138 54.25 21.12 -20.77
N PHE A 139 55.30 20.65 -20.11
CA PHE A 139 56.70 20.86 -20.47
C PHE A 139 57.45 19.54 -20.31
#